data_AF-A0A7W7DX17-F1
#
_entry.id   AF-A0A7W7DX17-F1
#
_cell.length_a   1.000
_cell.length_b   1.000
_cell.length_c   1.000
_cell.angle_alpha   90.00
_cell.angle_beta   90.00
_cell.angle_gamma   90.00
#
_symmetry.space_group_name_H-M   'P 1'
#
loop_
_entity.id
_entity.type
_entity.pdbx_description
1 polymer ?
#
loop_
_entity_poly.entity_id
_entity_poly.type
_entity_poly.pdbx_seq_one_letter_code
_entity_poly.pdbx_strand_id
1 'polypeptide(L)'
;MSPPLPLSTQIDALRRLLREERDRLRPDCWSLAWEMTERTAQLLPSWEGLRADDAASCLDVEDVVGRYLPDALTAFLAIPDRQKPAAADELLAQLTTLDHEHLRATRRLGRRLRSRLRAAGEVAALRFPQHRATHQHPDD
;
A
#
# COMPACT_ATOMS: atom_id res chain seq x y z
N MET A 1 21.13 16.77 4.23
CA MET A 1 20.22 15.67 3.83
C MET A 1 18.82 16.24 3.78
N SER A 2 18.19 16.28 2.61
CA SER A 2 16.78 16.68 2.51
C SER A 2 15.91 15.63 3.21
N PRO A 3 14.84 16.02 3.91
CA PRO A 3 13.90 15.04 4.46
C PRO A 3 13.32 14.19 3.32
N PRO A 4 13.03 12.90 3.58
CA PRO A 4 12.32 12.09 2.60
C PRO A 4 11.01 12.78 2.24
N LEU A 5 10.68 12.80 0.93
CA LEU A 5 9.43 13.38 0.45
C LEU A 5 8.24 12.71 1.15
N PRO A 6 7.09 13.40 1.32
CA PRO A 6 5.88 12.78 1.82
C PRO A 6 5.52 11.52 1.02
N LEU A 7 5.03 10.48 1.68
CA LEU A 7 4.67 9.21 1.02
C LEU A 7 3.66 9.41 -0.13
N SER A 8 2.73 10.35 0.01
CA SER A 8 1.81 10.73 -1.07
C SER A 8 2.54 11.23 -2.31
N THR A 9 3.55 12.08 -2.14
CA THR A 9 4.40 12.58 -3.23
C THR A 9 5.21 11.46 -3.88
N GLN A 10 5.70 10.50 -3.10
CA GLN A 10 6.41 9.33 -3.63
C GLN A 10 5.50 8.46 -4.50
N ILE A 11 4.26 8.21 -4.03
CA ILE A 11 3.23 7.47 -4.78
C ILE A 11 2.90 8.18 -6.09
N ASP A 12 2.69 9.49 -6.06
CA ASP A 12 2.36 10.25 -7.26
C ASP A 12 3.53 10.27 -8.26
N ALA A 13 4.77 10.36 -7.76
CA ALA A 13 5.96 10.25 -8.60
C ALA A 13 6.07 8.87 -9.26
N LEU A 14 5.80 7.78 -8.52
CA LEU A 14 5.78 6.42 -9.07
C LEU A 14 4.67 6.21 -10.08
N ARG A 15 3.45 6.69 -9.79
CA ARG A 15 2.33 6.63 -10.74
C ARG A 15 2.68 7.32 -12.04
N ARG A 16 3.30 8.50 -11.97
CA ARG A 16 3.76 9.24 -13.14
C ARG A 16 4.81 8.44 -13.92
N LEU A 17 5.85 7.97 -13.25
CA LEU A 17 6.90 7.15 -13.86
C LEU A 17 6.31 5.93 -14.59
N LEU A 18 5.46 5.16 -13.90
CA LEU A 18 4.85 3.96 -14.47
C LEU A 18 3.95 4.28 -15.66
N ARG A 19 3.26 5.41 -15.68
CA ARG A 19 2.46 5.85 -16.84
C ARG A 19 3.34 6.26 -18.01
N GLU A 20 4.37 7.05 -17.76
CA GLU A 20 5.30 7.55 -18.78
C GLU A 20 6.08 6.39 -19.43
N GLU A 21 6.43 5.38 -18.65
CA GLU A 21 7.32 4.29 -19.06
C GLU A 21 6.56 2.99 -19.37
N ARG A 22 5.23 3.07 -19.58
CA ARG A 22 4.35 1.90 -19.76
C ARG A 22 4.83 0.97 -20.86
N ASP A 23 5.22 1.52 -22.01
CA ASP A 23 5.63 0.76 -23.20
C ASP A 23 7.06 0.22 -23.09
N ARG A 24 7.84 0.76 -22.15
CA ARG A 24 9.24 0.38 -21.89
C ARG A 24 9.36 -0.71 -20.83
N LEU A 25 8.25 -1.10 -20.21
CA LEU A 25 8.15 -2.16 -19.21
C LEU A 25 7.35 -3.35 -19.75
N ARG A 26 7.80 -4.56 -19.41
CA ARG A 26 7.01 -5.77 -19.67
C ARG A 26 5.69 -5.69 -18.89
N PRO A 27 4.54 -6.13 -19.44
CA PRO A 27 3.23 -5.92 -18.82
C PRO A 27 3.09 -6.46 -17.38
N ASP A 28 3.75 -7.56 -17.06
CA ASP A 28 3.76 -8.18 -15.72
C ASP A 28 4.54 -7.33 -14.71
N CYS A 29 5.73 -6.85 -15.07
CA CYS A 29 6.55 -5.96 -14.25
C CYS A 29 5.81 -4.65 -13.96
N TRP A 30 5.18 -4.07 -14.99
CA TRP A 30 4.38 -2.86 -14.85
C TRP A 30 3.20 -3.09 -13.89
N SER A 31 2.46 -4.18 -14.07
CA SER A 31 1.27 -4.48 -13.27
C SER A 31 1.63 -4.68 -11.80
N LEU A 32 2.71 -5.43 -11.53
CA LEU A 32 3.16 -5.70 -10.17
C LEU A 32 3.61 -4.42 -9.45
N ALA A 33 4.40 -3.58 -10.11
CA ALA A 33 4.83 -2.28 -9.59
C ALA A 33 3.64 -1.33 -9.35
N TRP A 34 2.68 -1.31 -10.27
CA TRP A 34 1.46 -0.52 -10.14
C TRP A 34 0.62 -0.98 -8.94
N GLU A 35 0.42 -2.28 -8.79
CA GLU A 35 -0.34 -2.83 -7.66
C GLU A 35 0.29 -2.56 -6.30
N MET A 36 1.62 -2.61 -6.18
CA MET A 36 2.33 -2.23 -4.95
C MET A 36 2.08 -0.76 -4.61
N THR A 37 2.18 0.12 -5.62
CA THR A 37 1.95 1.56 -5.50
C THR A 37 0.52 1.84 -5.05
N GLU A 38 -0.48 1.22 -5.69
CA GLU A 38 -1.89 1.43 -5.37
C GLU A 38 -2.30 0.83 -4.01
N ARG A 39 -1.76 -0.33 -3.63
CA ARG A 39 -1.97 -0.88 -2.28
C ARG A 39 -1.50 0.06 -1.20
N THR A 40 -0.37 0.74 -1.41
CA THR A 40 0.13 1.74 -0.47
C THR A 40 -0.78 2.97 -0.46
N ALA A 41 -1.22 3.43 -1.64
CA ALA A 41 -2.14 4.55 -1.75
C ALA A 41 -3.45 4.33 -0.98
N GLN A 42 -3.98 3.10 -0.96
CA GLN A 42 -5.18 2.75 -0.20
C GLN A 42 -5.02 2.90 1.33
N LEU A 43 -3.79 2.87 1.84
CA LEU A 43 -3.50 3.04 3.27
C LEU A 43 -3.36 4.51 3.68
N LEU A 44 -3.12 5.43 2.73
CA LEU A 44 -2.85 6.85 3.00
C LEU A 44 -3.90 7.53 3.91
N PRO A 45 -5.22 7.34 3.74
CA PRO A 45 -6.21 8.01 4.59
C PRO A 45 -6.11 7.64 6.06
N SER A 46 -5.50 6.49 6.38
CA SER A 46 -5.30 6.01 7.75
C SER A 46 -3.83 6.05 8.19
N TRP A 47 -2.94 6.65 7.38
CA TRP A 47 -1.49 6.48 7.53
C TRP A 47 -0.96 6.94 8.87
N GLU A 48 -1.34 8.13 9.34
CA GLU A 48 -0.88 8.66 10.63
C GLU A 48 -1.28 7.77 11.80
N GLY A 49 -2.51 7.23 11.77
CA GLY A 49 -2.99 6.28 12.77
C GLY A 49 -2.26 4.95 12.71
N LEU A 50 -2.00 4.44 11.50
CA LEU A 50 -1.25 3.21 11.30
C LEU A 50 0.21 3.35 11.77
N ARG A 51 0.83 4.50 11.51
CA ARG A 51 2.20 4.81 11.94
C ARG A 51 2.31 4.91 13.46
N ALA A 52 1.28 5.41 14.13
CA ALA A 52 1.20 5.40 15.60
C ALA A 52 1.05 3.97 16.17
N ASP A 53 0.32 3.09 15.48
CA ASP A 53 0.04 1.72 15.93
C ASP A 53 1.17 0.71 15.62
N ASP A 54 1.83 0.84 14.47
CA ASP A 54 2.80 -0.12 13.92
C ASP A 54 3.81 0.58 13.01
N ALA A 55 4.66 1.43 13.62
CA ALA A 55 5.67 2.20 12.91
C ALA A 55 6.63 1.33 12.07
N ALA A 56 6.96 0.13 12.53
CA ALA A 56 7.83 -0.79 11.82
C ALA A 56 7.21 -1.27 10.50
N SER A 57 5.95 -1.71 10.51
CA SER A 57 5.28 -2.12 9.28
C SER A 57 5.02 -0.93 8.34
N CYS A 58 4.81 0.28 8.86
CA CYS A 58 4.76 1.49 8.04
C CYS A 58 6.10 1.81 7.38
N LEU A 59 7.22 1.64 8.10
CA LEU A 59 8.56 1.83 7.55
C LEU A 59 8.85 0.81 6.45
N ASP A 60 8.51 -0.47 6.63
CA ASP A 60 8.67 -1.49 5.58
C ASP A 60 7.97 -1.08 4.28
N VAL A 61 6.75 -0.54 4.38
CA VAL A 61 5.98 -0.08 3.21
C VAL A 61 6.57 1.20 2.61
N GLU A 62 6.98 2.16 3.44
CA GLU A 62 7.66 3.39 3.03
C GLU A 62 8.98 3.07 2.30
N ASP A 63 9.77 2.13 2.78
CA ASP A 63 11.04 1.76 2.14
C ASP A 63 10.82 1.09 0.77
N VAL A 64 9.80 0.24 0.65
CA VAL A 64 9.46 -0.38 -0.65
C VAL A 64 9.08 0.68 -1.67
N VAL A 65 8.13 1.56 -1.34
CA VAL A 65 7.58 2.54 -2.30
C VAL A 65 8.48 3.77 -2.47
N GLY A 66 9.22 4.14 -1.43
CA GLY A 66 10.07 5.33 -1.43
C GLY A 66 11.49 5.10 -1.88
N ARG A 67 11.98 3.86 -1.86
CA ARG A 67 13.36 3.53 -2.19
C ARG A 67 13.46 2.35 -3.15
N TYR A 68 13.10 1.15 -2.70
CA TYR A 68 13.46 -0.07 -3.43
C TYR A 68 12.78 -0.22 -4.79
N LEU A 69 11.48 0.07 -4.86
CA LEU A 69 10.74 0.00 -6.12
C LEU A 69 11.21 1.09 -7.11
N PRO A 70 11.30 2.39 -6.73
CA PRO A 70 11.88 3.41 -7.60
C PRO A 70 13.29 3.07 -8.11
N ASP A 71 14.16 2.57 -7.23
CA ASP A 71 15.54 2.22 -7.58
C ASP A 71 15.59 1.08 -8.60
N ALA A 72 14.82 0.01 -8.38
CA ALA A 72 14.74 -1.12 -9.31
C ALA A 72 14.20 -0.70 -10.69
N LEU A 73 13.13 0.10 -10.72
CA LEU A 73 12.56 0.61 -11.96
C LEU A 73 13.55 1.53 -12.69
N THR A 74 14.20 2.46 -11.97
CA THR A 74 15.16 3.39 -12.56
C THR A 74 16.37 2.66 -13.14
N ALA A 75 16.90 1.66 -12.42
CA ALA A 75 17.99 0.83 -12.89
C ALA A 75 17.63 0.08 -14.18
N PHE A 76 16.44 -0.52 -14.24
CA PHE A 76 15.98 -1.20 -15.45
C PHE A 76 15.74 -0.24 -16.62
N LEU A 77 15.17 0.93 -16.37
CA LEU A 77 14.87 1.93 -17.42
C LEU A 77 16.13 2.57 -18.01
N ALA A 78 17.24 2.55 -17.29
CA ALA A 78 18.55 2.98 -17.77
C ALA A 78 19.18 1.98 -18.77
N ILE A 79 18.71 0.73 -18.81
CA ILE A 79 19.18 -0.28 -19.77
C ILE A 79 18.73 0.10 -21.19
N PRO A 80 19.59 -0.03 -22.22
CA PRO A 80 19.20 0.17 -23.61
C PRO A 80 18.02 -0.72 -24.01
N ASP A 81 17.05 -0.19 -24.76
CA ASP A 81 15.81 -0.92 -25.06
C ASP A 81 16.05 -2.28 -25.74
N ARG A 82 17.10 -2.40 -26.55
CA ARG A 82 17.51 -3.68 -27.20
C ARG A 82 17.92 -4.79 -26.22
N GLN A 83 18.32 -4.44 -25.00
CA GLN A 83 18.78 -5.38 -23.96
C GLN A 83 17.69 -5.69 -22.92
N LYS A 84 16.64 -4.87 -22.85
CA LYS A 84 15.54 -5.04 -21.88
C LYS A 84 14.84 -6.39 -21.92
N PRO A 85 14.60 -7.05 -23.08
CA PRO A 85 13.96 -8.36 -23.08
C PRO A 85 14.71 -9.40 -22.25
N ALA A 86 16.04 -9.37 -22.24
CA ALA A 86 16.87 -10.29 -21.45
C ALA A 86 16.91 -9.91 -19.96
N ALA A 87 16.79 -8.63 -19.62
CA ALA A 87 16.79 -8.14 -18.24
C ALA A 87 15.41 -8.18 -17.58
N ALA A 88 14.33 -8.38 -18.34
CA ALA A 88 12.96 -8.30 -17.84
C ALA A 88 12.64 -9.41 -16.81
N ASP A 89 13.22 -10.60 -16.97
CA ASP A 89 13.04 -11.69 -16.00
C ASP A 89 13.72 -11.40 -14.66
N GLU A 90 14.89 -10.75 -14.70
CA GLU A 90 15.59 -10.33 -13.49
C GLU A 90 14.80 -9.23 -12.76
N LEU A 91 14.28 -8.25 -13.50
CA LEU A 91 13.40 -7.23 -12.92
C LEU A 91 12.16 -7.88 -12.29
N LEU A 92 11.48 -8.80 -13.00
CA LEU A 92 10.31 -9.48 -12.46
C LEU A 92 10.63 -10.22 -11.16
N ALA A 93 11.76 -10.92 -11.09
CA ALA A 93 12.19 -11.62 -9.88
C ALA A 93 12.42 -10.65 -8.71
N GLN A 94 13.09 -9.51 -8.96
CA GLN A 94 13.27 -8.47 -7.96
C GLN A 94 11.93 -7.90 -7.47
N LEU A 95 11.04 -7.54 -8.40
CA LEU A 95 9.71 -7.01 -8.08
C LEU A 95 8.86 -8.03 -7.29
N THR A 96 8.98 -9.32 -7.61
CA THR A 96 8.28 -10.39 -6.88
C THR A 96 8.74 -10.50 -5.44
N THR A 97 10.05 -10.40 -5.18
CA THR A 97 10.58 -10.37 -3.81
C THR A 97 10.08 -9.14 -3.05
N LEU A 98 10.16 -7.96 -3.67
CA LEU A 98 9.65 -6.72 -3.07
C LEU A 98 8.15 -6.81 -2.79
N ASP A 99 7.37 -7.38 -3.70
CA ASP A 99 5.94 -7.55 -3.52
C ASP A 99 5.61 -8.46 -2.33
N HIS A 100 6.36 -9.56 -2.14
CA HIS A 100 6.14 -10.43 -0.98
C HIS A 100 6.38 -9.72 0.35
N GLU A 101 7.44 -8.92 0.44
CA GLU A 101 7.75 -8.12 1.63
C GLU A 101 6.66 -7.08 1.87
N HIS A 102 6.29 -6.36 0.81
CA HIS A 102 5.23 -5.36 0.81
C HIS A 102 3.86 -5.95 1.21
N LEU A 103 3.48 -7.11 0.67
CA LEU A 103 2.24 -7.81 1.04
C LEU A 103 2.21 -8.21 2.50
N ARG A 104 3.35 -8.67 3.06
CA ARG A 104 3.42 -9.03 4.48
C ARG A 104 3.17 -7.80 5.36
N ALA A 105 3.82 -6.68 5.05
CA ALA A 105 3.67 -5.44 5.80
C ALA A 105 2.25 -4.84 5.66
N THR A 106 1.75 -4.69 4.44
CA THR A 106 0.38 -4.20 4.19
C THR A 106 -0.70 -5.07 4.82
N ARG A 107 -0.53 -6.40 4.86
CA ARG A 107 -1.46 -7.30 5.58
C ARG A 107 -1.42 -7.10 7.09
N ARG A 108 -0.25 -6.84 7.68
CA ARG A 108 -0.14 -6.48 9.11
C ARG A 108 -0.90 -5.19 9.40
N LEU A 109 -0.65 -4.15 8.62
CA LEU A 109 -1.33 -2.85 8.74
C LEU A 109 -2.85 -2.98 8.53
N GLY A 110 -3.29 -3.74 7.53
CA GLY A 110 -4.71 -3.98 7.28
C GLY A 110 -5.41 -4.71 8.44
N ARG A 111 -4.72 -5.64 9.13
CA ARG A 111 -5.26 -6.27 10.35
C ARG A 111 -5.39 -5.25 11.48
N ARG A 112 -4.37 -4.41 11.71
CA ARG A 112 -4.40 -3.34 12.72
C ARG A 112 -5.55 -2.38 12.48
N LEU A 113 -5.72 -1.92 11.23
CA LEU A 113 -6.81 -1.03 10.84
C LEU A 113 -8.18 -1.63 11.15
N ARG A 114 -8.41 -2.88 10.77
CA ARG A 114 -9.69 -3.57 11.05
C ARG A 114 -9.93 -3.75 12.55
N SER A 115 -8.91 -4.11 13.32
CA SER A 115 -9.02 -4.21 14.79
C SER A 115 -9.40 -2.87 15.42
N ARG A 116 -8.81 -1.77 14.94
CA ARG A 116 -9.12 -0.41 15.42
C ARG A 116 -10.55 0.00 15.08
N LEU A 117 -10.98 -0.22 13.84
CA LEU A 117 -12.34 0.09 13.39
C LEU A 117 -13.39 -0.71 14.18
N ARG A 118 -13.09 -2.00 14.49
CA ARG A 118 -13.96 -2.83 15.31
C ARG A 118 -14.07 -2.31 16.74
N ALA A 119 -12.94 -2.00 17.38
CA ALA A 119 -12.93 -1.44 18.74
C ALA A 119 -13.66 -0.09 18.80
N ALA A 120 -13.48 0.78 17.81
CA ALA A 120 -14.20 2.04 17.72
C ALA A 120 -15.73 1.85 17.56
N GLY A 121 -16.16 0.87 16.75
CA GLY A 121 -17.57 0.51 16.60
C GLY A 121 -18.19 -0.06 17.87
N GLU A 122 -17.46 -0.90 18.60
CA GLU A 122 -17.89 -1.45 19.90
C GLU A 122 -18.02 -0.33 20.96
N VAL A 123 -17.08 0.61 21.02
CA VAL A 123 -17.16 1.78 21.91
C VAL A 123 -18.33 2.69 21.53
N ALA A 124 -18.59 2.90 20.24
CA ALA A 124 -19.74 3.67 19.79
C ALA A 124 -21.08 3.00 20.20
N ALA A 125 -21.17 1.67 20.08
CA ALA A 125 -22.32 0.90 20.52
C ALA A 125 -22.54 0.94 22.03
N LEU A 126 -21.46 0.96 22.84
CA LEU A 126 -21.54 1.13 24.30
C LEU A 126 -21.91 2.54 24.74
N ARG A 127 -21.49 3.57 23.98
CA ARG A 127 -21.83 4.99 24.27
C ARG A 127 -23.24 5.37 23.84
N PHE A 128 -23.79 4.68 22.85
CA PHE A 128 -25.16 4.86 22.38
C PHE A 128 -25.87 3.50 22.33
N PRO A 129 -26.18 2.89 23.49
CA PRO A 129 -27.01 1.70 23.52
C PRO A 129 -28.38 2.12 23.00
N GLN A 130 -28.72 1.70 21.79
CA GLN A 130 -30.02 2.02 21.21
C GLN A 130 -31.09 1.57 22.20
N HIS A 131 -31.96 2.50 22.61
CA HIS A 131 -33.19 2.22 23.34
C HIS A 131 -33.99 1.21 22.52
N ARG A 132 -33.80 -0.07 22.81
CA ARG A 132 -34.64 -1.13 22.27
C ARG A 132 -35.97 -0.95 22.99
N ALA A 133 -36.88 -0.19 22.38
CA ALA A 133 -38.26 -0.12 22.78
C ALA A 133 -38.79 -1.56 22.81
N THR A 134 -38.92 -2.10 24.01
CA THR A 134 -39.78 -3.23 24.32
C THR A 134 -41.22 -2.77 24.08
N HIS A 135 -41.67 -2.80 22.83
CA HIS A 135 -43.09 -3.02 22.57
C HIS A 135 -43.28 -4.53 22.45
N GLN A 136 -43.34 -5.14 23.62
CA GLN A 136 -44.02 -6.40 23.81
C GLN A 136 -45.52 -6.07 23.86
N HIS A 137 -46.26 -6.70 22.95
CA HIS A 137 -47.72 -6.70 22.82
C HIS A 137 -48.42 -7.03 24.16
N PRO A 138 -49.70 -6.66 24.37
CA PRO A 138 -50.73 -7.56 23.85
C PRO A 138 -52.01 -6.87 23.32
N ASP A 139 -52.75 -7.69 22.58
CA ASP A 139 -54.14 -7.51 22.18
C ASP A 139 -55.04 -6.92 23.27
N ASP A 140 -55.95 -6.03 22.85
CA ASP A 140 -57.37 -5.98 23.23
C ASP A 140 -58.15 -5.24 22.13
#